data_AF-A0A7W7HHT4-F1
#
_entry.id   AF-A0A7W7HHT4-F1
#
_cell.length_a   1.000
_cell.length_b   1.000
_cell.length_c   1.000
_cell.angle_alpha   90.00
_cell.angle_beta   90.00
_cell.angle_gamma   90.00
#
_symmetry.space_group_name_H-M   'P 1'
#
loop_
_entity.id
_entity.type
_entity.pdbx_description
1 polymer ?
#
loop_
_entity_poly.entity_id
_entity_poly.type
_entity_poly.pdbx_seq_one_letter_code
_entity_poly.pdbx_strand_id
1 'polypeptide(L)' 'MNPAKLEARAQVVADQANCRTVETAIVGYVMNNGVAPTSVRQLGDYVSGDISRYRIVGGKPAGPGCQA' A
#
# COMPACT_ATOMS: atom_id res chain seq x y z
N MET A 1 27.21 14.00 -8.61
CA MET A 1 26.03 13.22 -8.20
C MET A 1 25.13 14.16 -7.39
N ASN A 2 23.84 14.33 -7.72
CA ASN A 2 22.95 15.26 -7.02
C ASN A 2 22.17 14.49 -5.93
N PRO A 3 22.42 14.73 -4.63
CA PRO A 3 21.77 14.02 -3.53
C PRO A 3 20.23 14.09 -3.58
N ALA A 4 19.68 15.25 -3.90
CA ALA A 4 18.22 15.45 -3.99
C ALA A 4 17.57 14.56 -5.07
N LYS A 5 18.30 14.29 -6.17
CA LYS A 5 17.81 13.39 -7.22
C LYS A 5 17.83 11.91 -6.79
N LEU A 6 18.74 11.54 -5.88
CA LEU A 6 18.78 10.20 -5.32
C LEU A 6 17.69 9.99 -4.29
N GLU A 7 17.46 10.97 -3.42
CA GLU A 7 16.37 10.97 -2.43
C GLU A 7 15.01 10.83 -3.11
N ALA A 8 14.74 11.62 -4.16
CA ALA A 8 13.49 11.54 -4.90
C ALA A 8 13.27 10.14 -5.52
N ARG A 9 14.34 9.51 -6.04
CA ARG A 9 14.25 8.14 -6.58
C ARG A 9 14.00 7.10 -5.49
N ALA A 10 14.68 7.24 -4.36
CA ALA A 10 14.47 6.36 -3.21
C ALA A 10 13.03 6.45 -2.70
N GLN A 11 12.46 7.66 -2.65
CA GLN A 11 11.07 7.86 -2.24
C GLN A 11 10.09 7.15 -3.19
N VAL A 12 10.28 7.26 -4.51
CA VAL A 12 9.42 6.58 -5.49
C VAL A 12 9.46 5.06 -5.31
N VAL A 13 10.64 4.49 -5.08
CA VAL A 13 10.78 3.04 -4.85
C VAL A 13 10.12 2.64 -3.53
N ALA A 14 10.28 3.45 -2.47
CA ALA A 14 9.64 3.22 -1.18
C ALA A 14 8.11 3.25 -1.29
N ASP A 15 7.56 4.23 -2.01
CA ASP A 15 6.12 4.36 -2.23
C ASP A 15 5.56 3.16 -3.01
N GLN A 16 6.28 2.67 -4.03
CA GLN A 16 5.89 1.46 -4.77
C GLN A 16 5.92 0.19 -3.91
N ALA A 17 6.97 0.05 -3.08
CA ALA A 17 7.09 -1.08 -2.16
C ALA A 17 5.93 -1.08 -1.15
N ASN A 18 5.62 0.08 -0.58
CA ASN A 18 4.50 0.24 0.34
C ASN A 18 3.16 -0.11 -0.32
N CYS A 19 2.92 0.30 -1.58
CA CYS A 19 1.69 -0.09 -2.26
C CYS A 19 1.57 -1.62 -2.40
N ARG A 20 2.65 -2.32 -2.79
CA ARG A 20 2.67 -3.79 -2.86
C ARG A 20 2.41 -4.47 -1.52
N THR A 21 2.87 -3.86 -0.42
CA THR A 21 2.53 -4.33 0.94
C THR A 21 1.03 -4.25 1.18
N VAL A 22 0.37 -3.13 0.80
CA VAL A 22 -1.09 -3.03 0.92
C VAL A 22 -1.81 -4.03 0.01
N GLU A 23 -1.35 -4.25 -1.22
CA GLU A 23 -1.90 -5.29 -2.11
C GLU A 23 -1.84 -6.69 -1.48
N THR A 24 -0.69 -7.04 -0.90
CA THR A 24 -0.49 -8.34 -0.25
C THR A 24 -1.41 -8.49 0.97
N ALA A 25 -1.57 -7.42 1.75
CA ALA A 25 -2.50 -7.40 2.87
C ALA A 25 -3.96 -7.55 2.45
N ILE A 26 -4.36 -6.94 1.32
CA ILE A 26 -5.69 -7.13 0.74
C ILE A 26 -5.91 -8.60 0.38
N VAL A 27 -4.93 -9.25 -0.25
CA VAL A 27 -5.02 -10.69 -0.57
C VAL A 27 -5.19 -11.50 0.71
N GLY A 28 -4.38 -11.24 1.75
CA GLY A 28 -4.51 -11.91 3.05
C GLY A 28 -5.89 -11.71 3.69
N TYR A 29 -6.41 -10.48 3.64
CA TYR A 29 -7.75 -10.15 4.14
C TYR A 29 -8.84 -10.91 3.37
N VAL A 30 -8.79 -10.93 2.03
CA VAL A 30 -9.76 -11.64 1.20
C VAL A 30 -9.74 -13.13 1.48
N MET A 31 -8.55 -13.74 1.65
CA MET A 31 -8.45 -15.16 1.96
C MET A 31 -9.08 -15.51 3.31
N ASN A 32 -9.04 -14.60 4.29
CA ASN A 32 -9.61 -14.83 5.62
C ASN A 32 -11.11 -14.47 5.72
N ASN A 33 -11.58 -13.48 4.96
CA ASN A 33 -12.92 -12.90 5.12
C ASN A 33 -13.85 -13.20 3.93
N GLY A 34 -13.32 -13.67 2.80
CA GLY A 34 -14.07 -13.93 1.56
C GLY A 34 -14.52 -12.68 0.79
N VAL A 35 -14.23 -11.48 1.30
CA VAL A 35 -14.60 -10.20 0.69
C VAL A 35 -13.42 -9.24 0.67
N ALA A 36 -13.40 -8.33 -0.31
CA ALA A 36 -12.39 -7.27 -0.36
C ALA A 36 -12.61 -6.26 0.77
N PRO A 37 -11.53 -5.72 1.36
CA PRO A 37 -11.66 -4.64 2.33
C PRO A 37 -12.23 -3.40 1.64
N THR A 38 -12.89 -2.54 2.42
CA THR A 38 -13.39 -1.24 1.97
C THR A 38 -12.56 -0.09 2.52
N SER A 39 -11.66 -0.37 3.47
CA SER A 39 -10.76 0.62 4.08
C SER A 39 -9.43 0.00 4.53
N VAL A 40 -8.38 0.82 4.56
CA VAL A 40 -7.05 0.39 5.04
C VAL A 40 -7.02 0.05 6.53
N ARG A 41 -7.97 0.56 7.33
CA ARG A 41 -8.08 0.20 8.76
C ARG A 41 -8.36 -1.29 8.97
N GLN A 42 -9.05 -1.95 8.02
CA GLN A 42 -9.32 -3.38 8.09
C GLN A 42 -8.07 -4.24 7.85
N LEU A 43 -6.99 -3.64 7.34
CA LEU A 43 -5.72 -4.31 7.05
C LEU A 43 -4.72 -4.21 8.20
N GLY A 44 -5.09 -3.61 9.34
CA GLY A 44 -4.17 -3.34 10.44
C GLY A 44 -3.43 -4.59 10.96
N ASP A 45 -4.12 -5.73 11.02
CA ASP A 45 -3.51 -6.99 11.48
C ASP A 45 -2.61 -7.65 10.42
N TYR A 46 -2.66 -7.17 9.18
CA TYR A 46 -1.92 -7.73 8.04
C TYR A 46 -0.70 -6.88 7.65
N VAL A 47 -0.53 -5.70 8.26
CA VAL A 47 0.54 -4.75 7.90
C VAL A 47 1.23 -4.22 9.15
N SER A 48 2.55 -4.38 9.21
CA SER A 48 3.38 -3.94 10.34
C SER A 48 3.77 -2.44 10.31
N GLY A 49 3.17 -1.64 9.43
CA GLY A 49 3.61 -0.27 9.13
C GLY A 49 2.45 0.71 8.91
N ASP A 50 2.78 2.01 8.88
CA ASP A 50 1.79 3.06 8.67
C ASP A 50 1.36 3.12 7.19
N ILE A 51 0.12 2.72 6.94
CA ILE A 51 -0.53 2.76 5.64
C ILE A 51 -1.66 3.81 5.58
N SER A 52 -1.69 4.76 6.53
CA SER A 52 -2.72 5.80 6.60
C SER A 52 -2.81 6.69 5.36
N ARG A 53 -1.73 6.76 4.56
CA ARG A 53 -1.68 7.49 3.29
C ARG A 53 -2.36 6.76 2.13
N TYR A 54 -2.76 5.50 2.32
CA TYR A 54 -3.42 4.68 1.33
C TYR A 54 -4.93 4.64 1.58
N ARG A 55 -5.67 4.34 0.52
CA ARG A 55 -7.12 4.11 0.55
C ARG A 55 -7.45 2.85 -0.25
N ILE A 56 -8.62 2.28 0.00
CA ILE A 56 -9.12 1.17 -0.80
C ILE A 56 -10.22 1.68 -1.72
N VAL A 57 -10.08 1.44 -3.02
CA VAL A 57 -11.05 1.83 -4.05
C VAL A 57 -11.38 0.60 -4.87
N GLY A 58 -12.64 0.15 -4.83
CA GLY A 58 -13.06 -1.06 -5.53
C GLY A 58 -12.27 -2.32 -5.14
N GLY A 59 -11.86 -2.42 -3.87
CA GLY A 59 -11.05 -3.54 -3.36
C GLY A 59 -9.58 -3.50 -3.74
N LYS A 60 -9.10 -2.41 -4.37
CA LYS A 60 -7.69 -2.21 -4.73
C LYS A 60 -7.07 -1.08 -3.91
N PRO A 61 -5.75 -1.11 -3.64
CA PRO A 61 -5.10 0.00 -2.98
C PRO A 61 -4.93 1.17 -3.96
N ALA A 62 -5.16 2.37 -3.46
CA ALA A 62 -4.85 3.61 -4.16
C ALA A 62 -4.08 4.54 -3.21
N GLY A 63 -3.05 5.20 -3.73
CA GLY A 63 -2.12 6.00 -2.93
C GLY A 63 -0.76 6.12 -3.61
N PRO A 64 0.25 6.68 -2.92
CA PRO A 64 1.60 6.84 -3.45
C PRO A 64 2.17 5.51 -3.94
N GLY A 65 2.72 5.50 -5.17
CA GLY A 65 3.36 4.31 -5.75
C GLY A 65 2.39 3.21 -6.20
N CYS A 66 1.08 3.34 -5.96
CA CYS A 66 0.10 2.46 -6.58
C CYS A 66 -0.09 2.84 -8.05
N GLN A 67 -0.08 1.85 -8.93
CA GLN A 67 -0.43 2.07 -10.33
C GLN A 67 -1.92 2.41 -10.43
N ALA A 68 -2.26 3.43 -11.21
CA ALA A 68 -3.63 3.84 -11.48
C ALA A 68 -4.34 2.87 -12.43
#